data_AF-A0A0G0Y175-F1
#
_entry.id   AF-A0A0G0Y175-F1
#
_cell.length_a   1.000
_cell.length_b   1.000
_cell.length_c   1.000
_cell.angle_alpha   90.00
_cell.angle_beta   90.00
_cell.angle_gamma   90.00
#
_symmetry.space_group_name_H-M   'P 1'
#
loop_
_entity.id
_entity.type
_entity.pdbx_description
1 polymer ?
#
loop_
_entity_poly.entity_id
_entity_poly.type
_entity_poly.pdbx_seq_one_letter_code
_entity_poly.pdbx_strand_id
1 'polypeptide(L)'
;MKKAIIYMAVVLVAVGLLFTVKTKAAAFTGNGAPSGAHYNLNIIGVFKDKTALMDSNSGHRIFVPLTGKIKINLLPGTGFAVLDANGTDGNGATFSLPNPDPDNDGVTTYTVWARALGKPGGTSTTTPCAYLDGVEYCSTSNVVLVREKGKSSFTNVTSQLLYVYVDLDGDGVEERYPLFDPALQDYFWSYDNNGLKLAQFRFYMSE
;
A
#
# COMPACT_ATOMS: atom_id res chain seq x y z
N MET A 1 67.06 -28.18 -39.42
CA MET A 1 66.12 -28.77 -38.41
C MET A 1 65.86 -27.72 -37.33
N LYS A 2 64.62 -27.65 -36.81
CA LYS A 2 63.97 -26.63 -35.93
C LYS A 2 63.13 -25.61 -36.75
N LYS A 3 61.90 -25.95 -37.18
CA LYS A 3 60.57 -25.83 -36.49
C LYS A 3 60.31 -24.39 -36.00
N ALA A 4 59.52 -23.59 -36.74
CA ALA A 4 58.09 -23.25 -36.51
C ALA A 4 57.85 -22.60 -35.12
N ILE A 5 57.17 -21.45 -35.00
CA ILE A 5 55.71 -21.37 -34.91
C ILE A 5 55.26 -19.90 -35.09
N ILE A 6 54.24 -19.72 -35.92
CA ILE A 6 53.45 -18.50 -36.12
C ILE A 6 52.49 -18.36 -34.95
N TYR A 7 52.49 -17.23 -34.23
CA TYR A 7 51.41 -16.88 -33.31
C TYR A 7 50.50 -15.85 -33.97
N MET A 8 49.41 -16.34 -34.56
CA MET A 8 48.28 -15.52 -34.98
C MET A 8 47.41 -15.31 -33.73
N ALA A 9 47.33 -14.09 -33.23
CA ALA A 9 46.47 -13.75 -32.11
C ALA A 9 45.00 -13.86 -32.53
N VAL A 10 44.30 -14.90 -32.07
CA VAL A 10 42.85 -15.00 -32.19
C VAL A 10 42.24 -14.18 -31.05
N VAL A 11 41.81 -12.96 -31.37
CA VAL A 11 40.99 -12.16 -30.46
C VAL A 11 39.55 -12.68 -30.56
N LEU A 12 39.16 -13.51 -29.60
CA LEU A 12 37.75 -13.88 -29.39
C LEU A 12 37.03 -12.66 -28.79
N VAL A 13 36.35 -11.89 -29.66
CA VAL A 13 35.39 -10.88 -29.22
C VAL A 13 34.13 -11.62 -28.77
N ALA A 14 33.97 -11.81 -27.46
CA ALA A 14 32.71 -12.23 -26.87
C ALA A 14 31.71 -11.07 -27.02
N VAL A 15 30.87 -11.13 -28.07
CA VAL A 15 29.74 -10.22 -28.23
C VAL A 15 28.72 -10.59 -27.15
N GLY A 16 28.76 -9.87 -26.02
CA GLY A 16 27.74 -9.97 -24.99
C GLY A 16 26.39 -9.58 -25.59
N LEU A 17 25.45 -10.52 -25.65
CA LEU A 17 24.05 -10.23 -25.96
C LEU A 17 23.51 -9.33 -24.84
N LEU A 18 23.39 -8.03 -25.13
CA LEU A 18 22.64 -7.09 -24.31
C LEU A 18 21.15 -7.46 -24.43
N PHE A 19 20.66 -8.25 -23.49
CA PHE A 19 19.23 -8.42 -23.28
C PHE A 19 18.67 -7.08 -22.79
N THR A 20 18.07 -6.33 -23.71
CA THR A 20 17.27 -5.15 -23.36
C THR A 20 15.99 -5.64 -22.71
N VAL A 21 15.94 -5.61 -21.38
CA VAL A 21 14.69 -5.79 -20.63
C VAL A 21 13.78 -4.64 -21.02
N LYS A 22 12.81 -4.90 -21.91
CA LYS A 22 11.74 -3.94 -22.20
C LYS A 22 10.78 -3.93 -21.02
N THR A 23 11.04 -3.08 -20.03
CA THR A 23 10.05 -2.76 -18.99
C THR A 23 8.85 -2.12 -19.69
N LYS A 24 7.68 -2.77 -19.66
CA LYS A 24 6.43 -2.14 -20.11
C LYS A 24 6.13 -1.01 -19.13
N ALA A 25 6.30 0.24 -19.56
CA ALA A 25 5.80 1.38 -18.80
C ALA A 25 4.28 1.22 -18.67
N ALA A 26 3.78 1.11 -17.44
CA ALA A 26 2.35 1.07 -17.19
C ALA A 26 1.73 2.37 -17.74
N ALA A 27 0.79 2.24 -18.68
CA ALA A 27 0.11 3.39 -19.24
C ALA A 27 -0.78 4.02 -18.17
N PHE A 28 -0.54 5.29 -17.84
CA PHE A 28 -1.44 6.04 -16.97
C PHE A 28 -2.77 6.26 -17.69
N THR A 29 -3.86 5.84 -17.06
CA THR A 29 -5.20 6.12 -17.59
C THR A 29 -5.58 7.56 -17.27
N GLY A 30 -6.59 8.10 -17.97
CA GLY A 30 -7.04 9.49 -17.77
C GLY A 30 -7.51 9.83 -16.34
N ASN A 31 -7.54 8.88 -15.40
CA ASN A 31 -7.85 9.10 -13.99
C ASN A 31 -6.61 9.19 -13.07
N GLY A 32 -5.39 9.12 -13.60
CA GLY A 32 -4.14 9.22 -12.86
C GLY A 32 -3.57 7.90 -12.31
N ALA A 33 -4.31 6.79 -12.38
CA ALA A 33 -3.80 5.47 -11.96
C ALA A 33 -3.22 4.66 -13.13
N PRO A 34 -2.34 3.68 -12.86
CA PRO A 34 -1.90 2.69 -13.82
C PRO A 34 -3.07 1.94 -14.48
N SER A 35 -2.89 1.57 -15.75
CA SER A 35 -3.74 0.58 -16.42
C SER A 35 -3.36 -0.83 -15.99
N GLY A 36 -4.32 -1.76 -15.94
CA GLY A 36 -4.05 -3.18 -15.70
C GLY A 36 -4.92 -3.79 -14.61
N ALA A 37 -4.67 -5.06 -14.33
CA ALA A 37 -5.33 -5.78 -13.25
C ALA A 37 -4.95 -5.16 -11.90
N HIS A 38 -5.94 -4.98 -11.04
CA HIS A 38 -5.75 -4.44 -9.70
C HIS A 38 -6.84 -4.92 -8.75
N TYR A 39 -6.52 -4.96 -7.46
CA TYR A 39 -7.53 -5.07 -6.42
C TYR A 39 -8.06 -3.67 -6.09
N ASN A 40 -9.37 -3.53 -5.89
CA ASN A 40 -9.98 -2.26 -5.52
C ASN A 40 -10.59 -2.35 -4.12
N LEU A 41 -10.05 -1.59 -3.16
CA LEU A 41 -10.66 -1.42 -1.83
C LEU A 41 -11.41 -0.09 -1.77
N ASN A 42 -12.65 -0.13 -1.27
CA ASN A 42 -13.45 1.06 -1.01
C ASN A 42 -13.71 1.22 0.50
N ILE A 43 -13.21 2.30 1.11
CA ILE A 43 -13.57 2.67 2.49
C ILE A 43 -14.69 3.70 2.43
N ILE A 44 -15.86 3.34 2.97
CA ILE A 44 -17.13 4.08 2.79
C ILE A 44 -17.57 4.66 4.12
N GLY A 45 -17.60 5.99 4.21
CA GLY A 45 -18.11 6.71 5.38
C GLY A 45 -19.64 6.65 5.46
N VAL A 46 -20.17 6.16 6.58
CA VAL A 46 -21.62 5.99 6.81
C VAL A 46 -22.11 6.80 8.01
N PHE A 47 -23.34 7.32 7.93
CA PHE A 47 -23.95 8.11 9.00
C PHE A 47 -24.51 7.26 10.15
N LYS A 48 -24.83 5.99 9.87
CA LYS A 48 -25.39 5.05 10.83
C LYS A 48 -24.52 3.83 10.84
N ASP A 49 -24.23 3.36 12.04
CA ASP A 49 -23.46 2.15 12.27
C ASP A 49 -24.15 0.95 11.63
N LYS A 50 -23.34 -0.04 11.27
CA LYS A 50 -23.77 -1.29 10.70
C LYS A 50 -23.94 -2.30 11.82
N THR A 51 -25.06 -3.00 11.79
CA THR A 51 -25.40 -4.06 12.76
C THR A 51 -25.30 -5.46 12.19
N ALA A 52 -25.12 -5.58 10.86
CA ALA A 52 -24.92 -6.86 10.22
C ALA A 52 -23.49 -7.33 10.48
N LEU A 53 -23.33 -8.63 10.79
CA LEU A 53 -22.02 -9.28 10.77
C LEU A 53 -21.52 -9.28 9.31
N MET A 54 -20.33 -8.75 9.09
CA MET A 54 -19.76 -8.59 7.75
C MET A 54 -18.35 -9.21 7.65
N ASP A 55 -18.17 -10.30 8.40
CA ASP A 55 -16.97 -11.13 8.39
C ASP A 55 -16.86 -11.89 7.07
N SER A 56 -15.65 -12.01 6.55
CA SER A 56 -15.31 -12.74 5.32
C SER A 56 -16.06 -12.24 4.07
N ASN A 57 -16.23 -10.92 3.94
CA ASN A 57 -17.00 -10.31 2.86
C ASN A 57 -16.16 -10.06 1.60
N SER A 58 -16.58 -10.62 0.46
CA SER A 58 -15.94 -10.42 -0.85
C SER A 58 -16.26 -9.07 -1.52
N GLY A 59 -16.99 -8.17 -0.86
CA GLY A 59 -17.45 -6.91 -1.43
C GLY A 59 -16.35 -5.85 -1.65
N HIS A 60 -15.10 -6.14 -1.28
CA HIS A 60 -13.92 -5.25 -1.35
C HIS A 60 -14.20 -3.85 -0.80
N ARG A 61 -14.97 -3.79 0.28
CA ARG A 61 -15.38 -2.54 0.91
C ARG A 61 -15.36 -2.66 2.42
N ILE A 62 -15.03 -1.57 3.08
CA ILE A 62 -15.10 -1.41 4.53
C ILE A 62 -16.03 -0.22 4.80
N PHE A 63 -16.96 -0.38 5.73
CA PHE A 63 -17.80 0.70 6.22
C PHE A 63 -17.17 1.29 7.49
N VAL A 64 -17.10 2.61 7.57
CA VAL A 64 -16.53 3.32 8.72
C VAL A 64 -17.46 4.47 9.13
N PRO A 65 -17.40 4.97 10.38
CA PRO A 65 -18.13 6.15 10.77
C PRO A 65 -17.82 7.30 9.81
N LEU A 66 -18.83 8.10 9.47
CA LEU A 66 -18.63 9.26 8.61
C LEU A 66 -17.68 10.29 9.24
N THR A 67 -17.68 10.36 10.57
CA THR A 67 -16.77 11.19 11.35
C THR A 67 -16.24 10.35 12.52
N GLY A 68 -14.93 10.40 12.74
CA GLY A 68 -14.27 9.68 13.83
C GLY A 68 -13.12 8.80 13.34
N LYS A 69 -12.37 8.30 14.32
CA LYS A 69 -11.18 7.48 14.10
C LYS A 69 -11.45 6.03 14.46
N ILE A 70 -11.03 5.11 13.60
CA ILE A 70 -11.13 3.66 13.80
C ILE A 70 -9.82 2.97 13.42
N LYS A 71 -9.67 1.72 13.88
CA LYS A 71 -8.58 0.83 13.44
C LYS A 71 -9.06 -0.05 12.29
N ILE A 72 -8.22 -0.17 11.26
CA ILE A 72 -8.33 -1.22 10.24
C ILE A 72 -7.13 -2.14 10.46
N ASN A 73 -7.36 -3.26 11.12
CA ASN A 73 -6.33 -4.24 11.43
C ASN A 73 -5.79 -4.86 10.13
N LEU A 74 -4.48 -5.09 10.08
CA LEU A 74 -3.80 -5.61 8.90
C LEU A 74 -3.26 -7.00 9.21
N LEU A 75 -3.65 -7.98 8.39
CA LEU A 75 -3.17 -9.35 8.51
C LEU A 75 -2.39 -9.77 7.26
N PRO A 76 -1.22 -10.42 7.40
CA PRO A 76 -0.49 -10.92 6.24
C PRO A 76 -1.31 -11.98 5.51
N GLY A 77 -1.35 -11.91 4.19
CA GLY A 77 -2.05 -12.88 3.34
C GLY A 77 -1.38 -13.05 1.98
N THR A 78 -1.74 -14.09 1.23
CA THR A 78 -1.20 -14.33 -0.12
C THR A 78 -1.83 -13.42 -1.19
N GLY A 79 -2.86 -12.65 -0.82
CA GLY A 79 -3.57 -11.72 -1.68
C GLY A 79 -4.32 -10.68 -0.87
N PHE A 80 -5.14 -9.88 -1.55
CA PHE A 80 -5.93 -8.81 -0.93
C PHE A 80 -7.34 -9.31 -0.58
N ALA A 81 -7.77 -9.13 0.66
CA ALA A 81 -9.12 -9.52 1.10
C ALA A 81 -9.63 -8.65 2.24
N VAL A 82 -10.91 -8.26 2.19
CA VAL A 82 -11.57 -7.70 3.37
C VAL A 82 -12.05 -8.87 4.22
N LEU A 83 -11.47 -9.02 5.40
CA LEU A 83 -11.80 -10.09 6.34
C LEU A 83 -12.90 -9.66 7.32
N ASP A 84 -12.98 -8.36 7.60
CA ASP A 84 -14.10 -7.76 8.31
C ASP A 84 -14.35 -6.37 7.70
N ALA A 85 -15.57 -6.17 7.19
CA ALA A 85 -15.98 -4.94 6.55
C ALA A 85 -16.63 -3.93 7.51
N ASN A 86 -16.84 -4.28 8.78
CA ASN A 86 -17.55 -3.43 9.73
C ASN A 86 -16.61 -2.59 10.60
N GLY A 87 -16.07 -1.50 10.06
CA GLY A 87 -15.34 -0.54 10.88
C GLY A 87 -16.22 0.35 11.78
N THR A 88 -17.53 0.11 11.88
CA THR A 88 -18.44 0.90 12.72
C THR A 88 -18.77 0.24 14.06
N ASP A 89 -18.29 -0.98 14.30
CA ASP A 89 -18.37 -1.62 15.60
C ASP A 89 -17.10 -1.34 16.43
N GLY A 90 -17.08 -1.84 17.66
CA GLY A 90 -16.04 -1.53 18.64
C GLY A 90 -14.68 -2.19 18.35
N ASN A 91 -14.61 -3.20 17.49
CA ASN A 91 -13.38 -3.93 17.15
C ASN A 91 -12.69 -3.42 15.88
N GLY A 92 -13.35 -2.54 15.12
CA GLY A 92 -12.81 -2.01 13.88
C GLY A 92 -12.84 -3.04 12.75
N ALA A 93 -12.30 -2.67 11.59
CA ALA A 93 -12.31 -3.52 10.41
C ALA A 93 -11.02 -4.35 10.30
N THR A 94 -11.01 -5.34 9.40
CA THR A 94 -9.81 -6.16 9.13
C THR A 94 -9.59 -6.32 7.62
N PHE A 95 -8.38 -6.02 7.18
CA PHE A 95 -7.93 -6.16 5.80
C PHE A 95 -6.70 -7.05 5.74
N SER A 96 -6.70 -8.02 4.83
CA SER A 96 -5.55 -8.86 4.53
C SER A 96 -4.88 -8.43 3.24
N LEU A 97 -3.55 -8.40 3.26
CA LEU A 97 -2.70 -7.96 2.17
C LEU A 97 -1.34 -8.69 2.21
N PRO A 98 -0.65 -8.85 1.07
CA PRO A 98 0.70 -9.40 1.04
C PRO A 98 1.71 -8.51 1.73
N ASN A 99 2.81 -9.12 2.21
CA ASN A 99 3.98 -8.36 2.65
C ASN A 99 4.45 -7.46 1.49
N PRO A 100 4.42 -6.13 1.67
CA PRO A 100 4.74 -5.20 0.61
C PRO A 100 6.19 -5.26 0.21
N ASP A 101 7.12 -5.52 1.12
CA ASP A 101 8.58 -5.51 0.89
C ASP A 101 9.23 -6.59 1.76
N PRO A 102 9.21 -7.86 1.31
CA PRO A 102 9.67 -9.00 2.10
C PRO A 102 11.18 -9.00 2.34
N ASP A 103 11.95 -8.30 1.49
CA ASP A 103 13.41 -8.22 1.58
C ASP A 103 13.88 -6.94 2.30
N ASN A 104 12.93 -6.05 2.67
CA ASN A 104 13.15 -4.72 3.27
C ASN A 104 14.22 -3.89 2.52
N ASP A 105 14.21 -3.96 1.19
CA ASP A 105 15.15 -3.22 0.32
C ASP A 105 14.57 -1.87 -0.15
N GLY A 106 13.31 -1.58 0.19
CA GLY A 106 12.56 -0.40 -0.23
C GLY A 106 11.80 -0.58 -1.54
N VAL A 107 11.80 -1.78 -2.14
CA VAL A 107 11.13 -2.09 -3.40
C VAL A 107 9.89 -2.93 -3.13
N THR A 108 8.72 -2.32 -3.31
CA THR A 108 7.47 -3.01 -3.00
C THR A 108 7.01 -3.98 -4.10
N THR A 109 6.50 -5.15 -3.70
CA THR A 109 5.88 -6.18 -4.55
C THR A 109 4.55 -5.74 -5.18
N TYR A 110 3.99 -4.60 -4.74
CA TYR A 110 2.84 -3.94 -5.35
C TYR A 110 2.86 -2.43 -5.09
N THR A 111 2.15 -1.67 -5.92
CA THR A 111 1.92 -0.23 -5.70
C THR A 111 0.47 0.05 -5.33
N VAL A 112 0.26 1.10 -4.54
CA VAL A 112 -1.06 1.53 -4.10
C VAL A 112 -1.35 2.94 -4.57
N TRP A 113 -2.54 3.11 -5.14
CA TRP A 113 -3.04 4.37 -5.66
C TRP A 113 -4.36 4.71 -5.00
N ALA A 114 -4.48 5.92 -4.47
CA ALA A 114 -5.67 6.36 -3.75
C ALA A 114 -6.29 7.63 -4.30
N ARG A 115 -7.61 7.76 -4.12
CA ARG A 115 -8.36 8.99 -4.38
C ARG A 115 -9.61 9.11 -3.51
N ALA A 116 -10.09 10.34 -3.37
CA ALA A 116 -11.34 10.67 -2.69
C ALA A 116 -12.52 10.75 -3.69
N LEU A 117 -13.65 10.13 -3.40
CA LEU A 117 -14.86 10.11 -4.24
C LEU A 117 -16.13 10.47 -3.45
N GLY A 118 -17.24 10.59 -4.17
CA GLY A 118 -18.55 10.94 -3.61
C GLY A 118 -18.76 12.45 -3.49
N LYS A 119 -19.59 12.85 -2.51
CA LYS A 119 -19.94 14.26 -2.27
C LYS A 119 -18.71 15.06 -1.80
N PRO A 120 -18.43 16.23 -2.40
CA PRO A 120 -17.36 17.13 -1.95
C PRO A 120 -17.47 17.64 -0.52
N GLY A 121 -16.30 18.00 0.05
CA GLY A 121 -16.15 18.65 1.35
C GLY A 121 -15.69 17.75 2.49
N GLY A 122 -15.44 16.46 2.22
CA GLY A 122 -14.93 15.53 3.22
C GLY A 122 -13.45 15.23 3.05
N THR A 123 -12.80 14.88 4.15
CA THR A 123 -11.40 14.43 4.17
C THR A 123 -11.25 13.11 4.95
N SER A 124 -10.18 12.39 4.69
CA SER A 124 -9.72 11.32 5.58
C SER A 124 -8.20 11.30 5.67
N THR A 125 -7.70 10.80 6.79
CA THR A 125 -6.29 10.55 7.04
C THR A 125 -6.11 9.09 7.39
N THR A 126 -5.19 8.40 6.70
CA THR A 126 -4.83 7.00 6.97
C THR A 126 -3.37 6.95 7.39
N THR A 127 -3.10 6.54 8.62
CA THR A 127 -1.73 6.47 9.17
C THR A 127 -1.40 5.01 9.49
N PRO A 128 -0.35 4.42 8.90
CA PRO A 128 0.15 3.11 9.31
C PRO A 128 0.66 3.16 10.75
N CYS A 129 0.27 2.18 11.55
CA CYS A 129 0.69 2.04 12.93
C CYS A 129 0.98 0.56 13.22
N ALA A 130 1.74 0.32 14.27
CA ALA A 130 2.07 -1.01 14.78
C ALA A 130 2.41 -0.92 16.27
N TYR A 131 2.70 -2.06 16.87
CA TYR A 131 3.11 -2.18 18.26
C TYR A 131 4.53 -2.69 18.41
N LEU A 132 5.24 -2.18 19.41
CA LEU A 132 6.46 -2.77 19.94
C LEU A 132 6.27 -2.95 21.45
N ASP A 133 6.35 -4.19 21.92
CA ASP A 133 6.19 -4.54 23.35
C ASP A 133 4.94 -3.90 24.01
N GLY A 134 3.83 -3.86 23.28
CA GLY A 134 2.55 -3.31 23.74
C GLY A 134 2.43 -1.78 23.66
N VAL A 135 3.45 -1.08 23.18
CA VAL A 135 3.43 0.37 22.94
C VAL A 135 3.06 0.65 21.48
N GLU A 136 2.08 1.54 21.27
CA GLU A 136 1.63 1.93 19.94
C GLU A 136 2.58 2.95 19.31
N TYR A 137 3.06 2.65 18.11
CA TYR A 137 3.85 3.53 17.27
C TYR A 137 3.11 3.78 15.96
N CYS A 138 2.86 5.04 15.64
CA CYS A 138 2.24 5.46 14.40
C CYS A 138 3.24 6.20 13.53
N SER A 139 3.20 5.89 12.23
CA SER A 139 4.02 6.51 11.21
C SER A 139 3.86 8.03 11.23
N THR A 140 4.97 8.75 11.06
CA THR A 140 4.95 10.20 10.82
C THR A 140 4.46 10.53 9.41
N SER A 141 4.54 9.57 8.50
CA SER A 141 3.98 9.64 7.15
C SER A 141 2.56 9.08 7.10
N ASN A 142 1.67 9.77 6.38
CA ASN A 142 0.27 9.38 6.28
C ASN A 142 -0.34 9.72 4.91
N VAL A 143 -1.45 9.05 4.59
CA VAL A 143 -2.24 9.33 3.40
C VAL A 143 -3.38 10.27 3.74
N VAL A 144 -3.36 11.48 3.20
CA VAL A 144 -4.47 12.43 3.29
C VAL A 144 -5.26 12.46 1.99
N LEU A 145 -6.55 12.17 2.07
CA LEU A 145 -7.48 12.27 0.95
C LEU A 145 -8.45 13.42 1.18
N VAL A 146 -8.52 14.33 0.21
CA VAL A 146 -9.45 15.46 0.23
C VAL A 146 -10.40 15.35 -0.96
N ARG A 147 -11.72 15.36 -0.69
CA ARG A 147 -12.72 15.39 -1.77
C ARG A 147 -13.08 16.83 -2.12
N GLU A 148 -12.36 17.38 -3.09
CA GLU A 148 -12.67 18.68 -3.71
C GLU A 148 -13.87 18.59 -4.67
N LYS A 149 -14.29 19.71 -5.25
CA LYS A 149 -15.28 19.73 -6.34
C LYS A 149 -14.65 19.24 -7.65
N GLY A 150 -15.46 18.71 -8.57
CA GLY A 150 -15.00 18.29 -9.89
C GLY A 150 -14.35 16.90 -9.91
N LYS A 151 -13.43 16.69 -10.86
CA LYS A 151 -12.78 15.41 -11.13
C LYS A 151 -11.83 15.04 -10.00
N SER A 152 -11.88 13.78 -9.59
CA SER A 152 -10.93 13.18 -8.65
C SER A 152 -9.99 12.23 -9.39
N SER A 153 -8.70 12.41 -9.17
CA SER A 153 -7.62 11.63 -9.76
C SER A 153 -6.90 10.82 -8.69
N PHE A 154 -6.37 9.67 -9.10
CA PHE A 154 -5.52 8.86 -8.25
C PHE A 154 -4.14 9.47 -8.08
N THR A 155 -3.57 9.22 -6.90
CA THR A 155 -2.19 9.55 -6.54
C THR A 155 -1.52 8.29 -6.00
N ASN A 156 -0.22 8.15 -6.23
CA ASN A 156 0.56 7.06 -5.66
C ASN A 156 0.73 7.34 -4.16
N VAL A 157 0.33 6.39 -3.32
CA VAL A 157 0.39 6.48 -1.86
C VAL A 157 1.19 5.31 -1.25
N THR A 158 1.95 4.61 -2.09
CA THR A 158 2.61 3.34 -1.72
C THR A 158 3.51 3.50 -0.50
N SER A 159 4.40 4.50 -0.50
CA SER A 159 5.31 4.70 0.63
C SER A 159 4.57 5.11 1.90
N GLN A 160 3.61 6.02 1.81
CA GLN A 160 2.87 6.53 2.96
C GLN A 160 1.89 5.52 3.57
N LEU A 161 1.45 4.52 2.81
CA LEU A 161 0.45 3.54 3.25
C LEU A 161 1.06 2.21 3.71
N LEU A 162 2.20 1.82 3.12
CA LEU A 162 2.79 0.48 3.29
C LEU A 162 4.03 0.45 4.19
N TYR A 163 4.38 1.57 4.80
CA TYR A 163 5.51 1.66 5.73
C TYR A 163 5.11 2.42 6.99
N VAL A 164 5.70 2.01 8.11
CA VAL A 164 5.75 2.76 9.36
C VAL A 164 7.09 3.50 9.39
N TYR A 165 7.04 4.83 9.33
CA TYR A 165 8.19 5.70 9.52
C TYR A 165 8.21 6.19 10.95
N VAL A 166 9.20 5.77 11.73
CA VAL A 166 9.26 6.02 13.16
C VAL A 166 10.70 5.97 13.63
N ASP A 167 11.04 6.81 14.59
CA ASP A 167 12.30 6.79 15.35
C ASP A 167 12.09 5.92 16.60
N LEU A 168 12.55 4.66 16.57
CA LEU A 168 12.35 3.73 17.69
C LEU A 168 13.44 3.84 18.77
N ASP A 169 14.64 4.28 18.41
CA ASP A 169 15.77 4.35 19.35
C ASP A 169 15.97 5.75 19.97
N GLY A 170 15.24 6.74 19.47
CA GLY A 170 15.19 8.10 19.98
C GLY A 170 16.38 8.96 19.55
N ASP A 171 17.09 8.59 18.48
CA ASP A 171 18.24 9.35 17.99
C ASP A 171 17.86 10.58 17.14
N GLY A 172 16.57 10.72 16.81
CA GLY A 172 16.02 11.80 15.99
C GLY A 172 16.01 11.52 14.48
N VAL A 173 16.40 10.32 14.06
CA VAL A 173 16.34 9.84 12.68
C VAL A 173 15.19 8.84 12.56
N GLU A 174 14.40 8.94 11.49
CA GLU A 174 13.30 8.00 11.29
C GLU A 174 13.78 6.75 10.57
N GLU A 175 13.49 5.59 11.16
CA GLU A 175 13.59 4.31 10.48
C GLU A 175 12.35 4.04 9.62
N ARG A 176 12.53 3.16 8.64
CA ARG A 176 11.47 2.69 7.75
C ARG A 176 11.25 1.20 7.96
N TYR A 177 10.06 0.84 8.42
CA TYR A 177 9.63 -0.56 8.54
C TYR A 177 8.50 -0.86 7.57
N PRO A 178 8.63 -1.82 6.64
CA PRO A 178 7.49 -2.26 5.85
C PRO A 178 6.40 -2.85 6.75
N LEU A 179 5.15 -2.86 6.27
CA LEU A 179 4.11 -3.62 6.96
C LEU A 179 4.55 -5.09 7.09
N PHE A 180 4.36 -5.64 8.29
CA PHE A 180 4.78 -7.00 8.66
C PHE A 180 6.29 -7.21 8.76
N ASP A 181 7.08 -6.14 8.93
CA ASP A 181 8.46 -6.27 9.40
C ASP A 181 8.48 -6.92 10.80
N PRO A 182 9.35 -7.91 11.05
CA PRO A 182 9.41 -8.61 12.34
C PRO A 182 9.84 -7.72 13.52
N ALA A 183 10.34 -6.51 13.28
CA ALA A 183 10.66 -5.55 14.33
C ALA A 183 9.41 -5.00 15.05
N LEU A 184 8.23 -5.04 14.42
CA LEU A 184 6.98 -4.57 14.99
C LEU A 184 5.89 -5.66 14.89
N GLN A 185 4.79 -5.46 15.62
CA GLN A 185 3.70 -6.41 15.77
C GLN A 185 2.35 -5.72 15.53
N ASP A 186 1.30 -6.50 15.26
CA ASP A 186 -0.09 -6.04 15.23
C ASP A 186 -0.33 -4.77 14.41
N TYR A 187 0.11 -4.80 13.15
CA TYR A 187 -0.03 -3.68 12.22
C TYR A 187 -1.50 -3.31 11.96
N PHE A 188 -1.78 -2.01 11.89
CA PHE A 188 -3.09 -1.49 11.54
C PHE A 188 -2.98 -0.15 10.81
N TRP A 189 -4.01 0.21 10.05
CA TRP A 189 -4.21 1.58 9.61
C TRP A 189 -5.12 2.31 10.61
N SER A 190 -4.59 3.36 11.25
CA SER A 190 -5.41 4.35 11.94
C SER A 190 -6.12 5.20 10.89
N TYR A 191 -7.41 4.93 10.67
CA TYR A 191 -8.24 5.66 9.71
C TYR A 191 -9.09 6.70 10.42
N ASP A 192 -8.78 7.99 10.20
CA ASP A 192 -9.54 9.12 10.71
C ASP A 192 -10.40 9.71 9.59
N ASN A 193 -11.72 9.66 9.76
CA ASN A 193 -12.66 10.18 8.79
C ASN A 193 -13.22 11.52 9.25
N ASN A 194 -13.21 12.51 8.35
CA ASN A 194 -13.86 13.80 8.56
C ASN A 194 -14.80 14.10 7.38
N GLY A 195 -15.89 13.34 7.30
CA GLY A 195 -16.95 13.57 6.33
C GLY A 195 -16.70 12.99 4.93
N LEU A 196 -15.58 12.30 4.69
CA LEU A 196 -15.33 11.68 3.39
C LEU A 196 -16.30 10.51 3.15
N LYS A 197 -16.91 10.50 1.96
CA LYS A 197 -17.91 9.50 1.56
C LYS A 197 -17.28 8.21 1.05
N LEU A 198 -16.21 8.33 0.29
CA LEU A 198 -15.52 7.19 -0.29
C LEU A 198 -14.04 7.51 -0.45
N ALA A 199 -13.18 6.78 0.26
CA ALA A 199 -11.78 6.62 -0.10
C ALA A 199 -11.65 5.36 -0.96
N GLN A 200 -11.12 5.51 -2.16
CA GLN A 200 -10.90 4.40 -3.08
C GLN A 200 -9.41 4.15 -3.24
N PHE A 201 -8.99 2.92 -2.96
CA PHE A 201 -7.62 2.44 -3.12
C PHE A 201 -7.57 1.38 -4.21
N ARG A 202 -6.49 1.38 -4.98
CA ARG A 202 -6.18 0.38 -5.99
C ARG A 202 -4.79 -0.19 -5.75
N PHE A 203 -4.70 -1.50 -5.68
CA PHE A 203 -3.47 -2.25 -5.46
C PHE A 203 -3.08 -2.97 -6.75
N TYR A 204 -1.89 -2.66 -7.25
CA TYR A 204 -1.36 -3.21 -8.50
C TYR A 204 -0.13 -4.03 -8.17
N MET A 205 -0.19 -5.35 -8.39
CA MET A 205 0.99 -6.20 -8.27
C MET A 205 2.09 -5.69 -9.21
N SER A 206 3.32 -5.62 -8.71
CA SER A 206 4.50 -5.37 -9.52
C SER A 206 4.71 -6.60 -10.42
N GLU A 207 4.83 -6.38 -11.73
CA GLU A 207 5.15 -7.45 -12.70
C GLU A 207 6.63 -7.86 -12.63
#